data_AF-A0A7T9DJU9-F1
#
_entry.id   AF-A0A7T9DJU9-F1
#
_cell.length_a   1.000
_cell.length_b   1.000
_cell.length_c   1.000
_cell.angle_alpha   90.00
_cell.angle_beta   90.00
_cell.angle_gamma   90.00
#
_symmetry.space_group_name_H-M   'P 1'
#
loop_
_entity.id
_entity.type
_entity.pdbx_description
1 polymer ?
#
loop_
_entity_poly.entity_id
_entity_poly.type
_entity_poly.pdbx_seq_one_letter_code
_entity_poly.pdbx_strand_id
1 'polypeptide(L)'
;MQAVFEIQEMSQDWKPPFKKNRSTKTLSVSEGDSFEPLRDGNHLFTLKGIHGNRVLLAYNRLYTLKGYEHPTERQIWLEMNEGKSFSSLWDENGITKTIYLRDLKALGGSEATQLASEESAQ
;
A
#
# COMPACT_ATOMS: atom_id res chain seq x y z
N MET A 1 12.24 -8.68 5.73
CA MET A 1 11.58 -8.63 4.40
C MET A 1 10.86 -7.29 4.30
N GLN A 2 10.65 -6.74 3.11
CA GLN A 2 9.93 -5.48 2.89
C GLN A 2 8.83 -5.70 1.86
N ALA A 3 7.69 -5.05 2.07
CA ALA A 3 6.59 -5.05 1.11
C ALA A 3 6.59 -3.73 0.33
N VAL A 4 6.47 -3.84 -1.00
CA VAL A 4 6.34 -2.69 -1.89
C VAL A 4 4.87 -2.49 -2.19
N PHE A 5 4.34 -1.35 -1.75
CA PHE A 5 2.95 -0.96 -1.97
C PHE A 5 2.86 0.12 -3.02
N GLU A 6 1.87 0.00 -3.90
CA GLU A 6 1.39 1.11 -4.72
C GLU A 6 0.08 1.62 -4.12
N ILE A 7 0.01 2.93 -3.89
CA ILE A 7 -1.16 3.59 -3.33
C ILE A 7 -1.66 4.60 -4.33
N GLN A 8 -2.88 4.39 -4.79
CA GLN A 8 -3.60 5.29 -5.66
C GLN A 8 -4.61 6.07 -4.83
N GLU A 9 -4.44 7.38 -4.74
CA GLU A 9 -5.39 8.28 -4.11
C GLU A 9 -6.25 8.97 -5.18
N MET A 10 -7.55 9.02 -4.91
CA MET A 10 -8.53 9.75 -5.67
C MET A 10 -9.26 10.69 -4.71
N SER A 11 -9.08 12.00 -4.89
CA SER A 11 -9.83 13.01 -4.16
C SER A 11 -10.86 13.66 -5.06
N GLN A 12 -12.05 13.92 -4.50
CA GLN A 12 -13.14 14.58 -5.20
C GLN A 12 -13.71 15.68 -4.33
N ASP A 13 -13.70 16.91 -4.86
CA ASP A 13 -14.31 18.06 -4.18
C ASP A 13 -15.83 17.91 -4.18
N TRP A 14 -16.47 18.17 -3.04
CA TRP A 14 -17.94 18.15 -2.94
C TRP A 14 -18.59 19.49 -3.25
N LYS A 15 -17.80 20.54 -3.50
CA LYS A 15 -18.28 21.88 -3.85
C LYS A 15 -17.89 22.23 -5.29
N PRO A 16 -18.76 22.93 -6.04
CA PRO A 16 -18.42 23.42 -7.38
C PRO A 16 -17.25 24.43 -7.35
N PRO A 17 -16.39 24.44 -8.39
CA PRO A 17 -16.34 23.48 -9.49
C PRO A 17 -15.85 22.11 -9.00
N PHE A 18 -16.61 21.05 -9.30
CA PHE A 18 -16.25 19.69 -8.88
C PHE A 18 -14.96 19.27 -9.56
N LYS A 19 -13.86 19.20 -8.80
CA LYS A 19 -12.58 18.70 -9.30
C LYS A 19 -12.34 17.30 -8.78
N LYS A 20 -11.69 16.51 -9.62
CA LYS A 20 -11.22 15.18 -9.30
C LYS A 20 -9.71 15.16 -9.50
N ASN A 21 -8.97 14.80 -8.46
CA ASN A 21 -7.54 14.62 -8.54
C ASN A 21 -7.19 13.15 -8.33
N ARG A 22 -6.15 12.69 -9.02
CA ARG A 22 -5.61 11.34 -8.88
C ARG A 22 -4.11 11.42 -8.69
N SER A 23 -3.61 10.79 -7.65
CA SER A 23 -2.18 10.63 -7.42
C SER A 23 -1.85 9.16 -7.18
N THR A 24 -0.67 8.75 -7.62
CA THR A 24 -0.14 7.41 -7.39
C THR A 24 1.24 7.53 -6.79
N LYS A 25 1.53 6.71 -5.79
CA LYS A 25 2.87 6.61 -5.22
C LYS A 25 3.20 5.16 -4.89
N THR A 26 4.49 4.88 -4.90
CA THR A 26 5.05 3.57 -4.54
C THR A 26 5.96 3.73 -3.36
N LEU A 27 5.86 2.84 -2.37
CA LEU A 27 6.64 2.88 -1.15
C LEU A 27 7.04 1.46 -0.71
N SER A 28 8.22 1.35 -0.10
CA SER A 28 8.71 0.12 0.52
C SER A 28 8.54 0.23 2.03
N VAL A 29 7.93 -0.78 2.65
CA VAL A 29 7.57 -0.78 4.07
C VAL A 29 8.09 -2.05 4.72
N SER A 30 8.73 -1.94 5.88
CA SER A 30 9.17 -3.10 6.64
C SER A 30 8.06 -3.58 7.58
N GLU A 31 8.13 -4.85 7.97
CA GLU A 31 7.18 -5.40 8.93
C GLU A 31 7.23 -4.62 10.26
N GLY A 32 6.06 -4.28 10.79
CA GLY A 32 5.90 -3.45 11.98
C GLY A 32 5.73 -1.95 11.69
N ASP A 33 6.14 -1.48 10.51
CA ASP A 33 6.11 -0.06 10.16
C ASP A 33 4.68 0.41 9.81
N SER A 34 4.42 1.68 10.10
CA SER A 34 3.21 2.39 9.69
C SER A 34 3.52 3.39 8.59
N PHE A 35 2.58 3.57 7.67
CA PHE A 35 2.74 4.40 6.48
C PHE A 35 1.41 5.06 6.08
N GLU A 36 1.47 5.97 5.10
CA GLU A 36 0.39 6.92 4.78
C GLU A 36 -0.01 7.80 5.98
N PRO A 37 0.72 8.91 6.22
CA PRO A 37 0.36 9.81 7.30
C PRO A 37 -1.01 10.45 7.05
N LEU A 38 -1.77 10.57 8.14
CA LEU A 38 -3.05 11.28 8.21
C LEU A 38 -2.84 12.64 8.88
N ARG A 39 -3.82 13.55 8.69
CA ARG A 39 -3.76 14.92 9.24
C ARG A 39 -3.74 14.97 10.77
N ASP A 40 -4.25 13.94 11.44
CA ASP A 40 -4.32 13.82 12.89
C ASP A 40 -3.00 13.28 13.52
N GLY A 41 -1.95 13.11 12.71
CA GLY A 41 -0.67 12.56 13.15
C GLY A 41 -0.65 11.03 13.23
N ASN A 42 -1.77 10.36 12.97
CA ASN A 42 -1.81 8.91 12.85
C ASN A 42 -1.40 8.46 11.44
N HIS A 43 -1.30 7.16 11.25
CA HIS A 43 -1.06 6.54 9.95
C HIS A 43 -2.30 5.76 9.51
N LEU A 44 -2.53 5.71 8.20
CA LEU A 44 -3.65 4.97 7.63
C LEU A 44 -3.41 3.47 7.65
N PHE A 45 -2.19 3.03 7.37
CA PHE A 45 -1.85 1.61 7.26
C PHE A 45 -0.68 1.25 8.18
N THR A 46 -0.74 0.05 8.74
CA THR A 46 0.35 -0.58 9.49
C THR A 46 0.56 -1.98 8.96
N LEU A 47 1.79 -2.29 8.55
CA LEU A 47 2.17 -3.64 8.12
C LEU A 47 2.38 -4.51 9.36
N LYS A 48 1.46 -5.46 9.59
CA LYS A 48 1.50 -6.34 10.77
C LYS A 48 2.34 -7.59 10.56
N GLY A 49 2.40 -8.09 9.33
CA GLY A 49 3.12 -9.32 9.02
C GLY A 49 3.22 -9.58 7.53
N ILE A 50 4.31 -10.20 7.10
CA ILE A 50 4.48 -10.71 5.73
C ILE A 50 4.41 -12.24 5.78
N HIS A 51 3.49 -12.84 5.03
CA HIS A 51 3.26 -14.29 5.05
C HIS A 51 3.21 -14.85 3.62
N GLY A 52 4.36 -15.32 3.13
CA GLY A 52 4.45 -15.89 1.78
C GLY A 52 4.17 -14.85 0.71
N ASN A 53 3.04 -14.98 -0.01
CA ASN A 53 2.62 -14.09 -1.10
C ASN A 53 1.58 -13.02 -0.69
N ARG A 54 1.26 -12.95 0.60
CA ARG A 54 0.26 -12.01 1.14
C ARG A 54 0.80 -11.29 2.37
N VAL A 55 0.21 -10.14 2.66
CA VAL A 55 0.55 -9.33 3.83
C VAL A 55 -0.67 -9.06 4.68
N LEU A 56 -0.46 -9.01 5.99
CA LEU A 56 -1.48 -8.60 6.95
C LEU A 56 -1.33 -7.10 7.19
N LEU A 57 -2.35 -6.33 6.81
CA LEU A 57 -2.40 -4.89 6.99
C LEU A 57 -3.49 -4.52 8.00
N ALA A 58 -3.12 -3.76 9.02
CA ALA A 58 -4.08 -3.05 9.85
C ALA A 58 -4.34 -1.67 9.24
N TYR A 59 -5.59 -1.19 9.30
CA TYR A 59 -5.95 0.13 8.79
C TYR A 59 -6.68 0.99 9.83
N ASN A 60 -6.51 2.31 9.68
CA ASN A 60 -7.06 3.28 10.61
C ASN A 60 -8.59 3.28 10.63
N ARG A 61 -9.16 3.51 11.81
CA ARG A 61 -10.60 3.47 12.02
C ARG A 61 -11.41 4.53 11.25
N LEU A 62 -10.75 5.61 10.84
CA LEU A 62 -11.38 6.71 10.10
C LEU A 62 -11.75 6.32 8.67
N TYR A 63 -11.20 5.23 8.15
CA TYR A 63 -11.46 4.78 6.79
C TYR A 63 -12.33 3.52 6.76
N THR A 64 -13.15 3.47 5.73
CA THR A 64 -14.09 2.39 5.45
C THR A 64 -13.55 1.59 4.27
N LEU A 65 -13.27 0.31 4.49
CA LEU A 65 -12.94 -0.63 3.41
C LEU A 65 -14.19 -0.89 2.56
N LYS A 66 -14.10 -0.69 1.24
CA LYS A 66 -15.22 -0.92 0.32
C LYS A 66 -15.40 -2.41 0.05
N GLY A 67 -16.65 -2.88 0.11
CA GLY A 67 -17.04 -4.22 -0.34
C GLY A 67 -16.76 -5.36 0.65
N TYR A 68 -16.46 -5.06 1.90
CA TYR A 68 -16.21 -6.05 2.95
C TYR A 68 -17.03 -5.73 4.20
N GLU A 69 -17.52 -6.77 4.89
CA GLU A 69 -17.99 -6.65 6.27
C GLU A 69 -16.81 -6.21 7.12
N HIS A 70 -16.97 -5.09 7.85
CA HIS A 70 -15.89 -4.50 8.63
C HIS A 70 -15.39 -5.49 9.69
N PRO A 71 -14.19 -6.10 9.52
CA PRO A 71 -13.68 -7.01 10.53
C PRO A 71 -13.49 -6.21 11.82
N THR A 72 -13.90 -6.77 12.95
CA THR A 72 -13.87 -6.14 14.28
C THR A 72 -12.49 -5.57 14.62
N GLU A 73 -11.44 -6.16 14.07
CA GLU A 73 -10.04 -5.80 14.31
C GLU A 73 -9.44 -4.87 13.25
N ARG A 74 -10.19 -4.51 12.19
CA ARG A 74 -9.73 -3.66 11.08
C ARG A 74 -8.40 -4.11 10.48
N GLN A 75 -8.28 -5.41 10.30
CA GLN A 75 -7.17 -6.06 9.62
C GLN A 75 -7.66 -6.68 8.33
N ILE A 76 -6.81 -6.65 7.30
CA ILE A 76 -7.06 -7.33 6.04
C ILE A 76 -5.83 -8.09 5.57
N TRP A 77 -6.09 -9.20 4.89
CA TRP A 77 -5.11 -9.80 4.01
C TRP A 77 -5.11 -9.07 2.68
N LEU A 78 -3.92 -8.71 2.22
CA LEU A 78 -3.69 -8.17 0.89
C LEU A 78 -2.81 -9.13 0.12
N GLU A 79 -3.34 -9.67 -0.97
CA GLU A 79 -2.60 -10.56 -1.87
C GLU A 79 -1.84 -9.78 -2.94
N MET A 80 -0.83 -10.42 -3.53
CA MET A 80 -0.05 -9.83 -4.61
C MET A 80 -0.96 -9.40 -5.78
N ASN A 81 -0.78 -8.17 -6.26
CA ASN A 81 -1.58 -7.52 -7.30
C ASN A 81 -3.07 -7.32 -6.98
N GLU A 82 -3.51 -7.65 -5.77
CA GLU A 82 -4.88 -7.38 -5.35
C GLU A 82 -5.01 -5.93 -4.88
N GLY A 83 -6.03 -5.24 -5.38
CA GLY A 83 -6.34 -3.87 -4.98
C GLY A 83 -7.44 -3.84 -3.92
N LYS A 84 -7.19 -3.18 -2.78
CA LYS A 84 -8.24 -2.90 -1.78
C LYS A 84 -8.46 -1.40 -1.67
N SER A 85 -9.73 -0.98 -1.79
CA SER A 85 -10.11 0.44 -1.75
C SER A 85 -10.67 0.83 -0.39
N PHE A 86 -10.12 1.89 0.17
CA PHE A 86 -10.51 2.52 1.42
C PHE A 86 -11.04 3.91 1.13
N SER A 87 -12.21 4.25 1.66
CA SER A 87 -12.75 5.60 1.54
C SER A 87 -12.92 6.26 2.89
N SER A 88 -12.62 7.55 2.91
CA SER A 88 -13.04 8.49 3.94
C SER A 88 -14.04 9.45 3.32
N LEU A 89 -15.19 9.58 3.96
CA LEU A 89 -16.21 10.60 3.68
C LEU A 89 -16.17 11.73 4.72
N TRP A 90 -15.06 11.83 5.45
CA TRP A 90 -14.84 12.89 6.42
C TRP A 90 -14.13 14.05 5.68
N ASP A 91 -14.51 15.29 6.00
CA ASP A 91 -14.14 16.57 5.36
C ASP A 91 -14.98 17.02 4.14
N GLU A 92 -14.63 18.18 3.57
CA GLU A 92 -15.27 18.82 2.41
C GLU A 92 -15.06 18.06 1.08
N ASN A 93 -14.24 17.00 1.10
CA ASN A 93 -13.82 16.22 -0.05
C ASN A 93 -13.92 14.71 0.24
N GLY A 94 -14.36 13.94 -0.75
CA GLY A 94 -14.34 12.48 -0.68
C GLY A 94 -12.97 11.95 -1.08
N ILE A 95 -12.30 11.21 -0.19
CA ILE A 95 -10.99 10.62 -0.47
C ILE A 95 -11.14 9.10 -0.57
N THR A 96 -10.71 8.53 -1.69
CA THR A 96 -10.58 7.09 -1.88
C THR A 96 -9.12 6.73 -2.12
N LYS A 97 -8.57 5.85 -1.30
CA LYS A 97 -7.23 5.29 -1.45
C LYS A 97 -7.33 3.81 -1.80
N THR A 98 -6.74 3.40 -2.90
CA THR A 98 -6.60 2.00 -3.26
C THR A 98 -5.15 1.58 -3.08
N ILE A 99 -4.93 0.53 -2.29
CA ILE A 99 -3.61 -0.04 -2.05
C ILE A 99 -3.46 -1.35 -2.81
N TYR A 100 -2.29 -1.54 -3.42
CA TYR A 100 -1.88 -2.76 -4.11
C TYR A 100 -0.57 -3.24 -3.53
N LEU A 101 -0.47 -4.54 -3.24
CA LEU A 101 0.82 -5.18 -3.00
C LEU A 101 1.47 -5.47 -4.36
N ARG A 102 2.63 -4.86 -4.64
CA ARG A 102 3.32 -5.00 -5.92
C ARG A 102 4.50 -5.96 -5.89
N ASP A 103 5.23 -5.96 -4.78
CA ASP A 103 6.46 -6.76 -4.66
C ASP A 103 6.77 -7.07 -3.18
N LEU A 104 7.55 -8.12 -2.96
CA LEU A 104 8.06 -8.53 -1.65
C LEU A 104 9.57 -8.71 -1.75
N LYS A 105 10.32 -7.76 -1.17
CA LYS A 105 11.78 -7.75 -1.22
C LYS A 105 12.36 -8.42 0.02
N ALA A 106 13.32 -9.33 -0.18
CA ALA A 106 14.15 -9.81 0.92
C ALA A 106 15.01 -8.65 1.46
N LEU A 107 15.15 -8.55 2.79
CA LEU A 107 16.10 -7.60 3.38
C LEU A 107 17.52 -8.15 3.13
N GLY A 108 18.10 -7.81 1.99
CA GLY A 108 19.48 -8.13 1.64
C GLY A 108 19.63 -9.39 0.77
N GLY A 109 19.87 -9.16 -0.53
CA GLY A 109 20.47 -10.10 -1.46
C GLY A 109 21.22 -9.27 -2.48
N SER A 110 22.54 -9.19 -2.31
CA SER A 110 23.50 -8.55 -3.21
C SER A 110 23.36 -9.04 -4.65
N GLU A 111 23.05 -8.15 -5.60
CA GLU A 111 23.51 -8.34 -6.97
C GLU A 111 24.99 -7.94 -7.04
N ALA A 112 25.86 -8.85 -6.57
CA ALA A 112 27.17 -8.97 -7.17
C ALA A 112 26.93 -9.56 -8.56
N THR A 113 26.85 -8.70 -9.58
CA THR A 113 26.79 -9.12 -10.97
C THR A 113 28.00 -10.01 -11.25
N GLN A 114 27.74 -11.30 -11.40
CA GLN A 114 28.63 -12.27 -12.01
C GLN A 114 28.85 -11.86 -13.47
N LEU A 115 29.96 -11.17 -13.75
CA LEU A 115 30.59 -11.22 -15.07
C LEU A 115 31.45 -12.48 -15.13
N ALA A 116 30.77 -13.62 -15.20
CA ALA A 116 31.35 -14.82 -15.77
C ALA A 116 31.07 -14.79 -17.27
N SER A 117 32.03 -14.26 -18.03
CA SER A 117 32.16 -14.61 -19.45
C SER A 117 33.39 -15.52 -19.55
N GLU A 118 33.10 -16.82 -19.48
CA GLU A 118 33.97 -17.90 -19.95
C GLU A 118 34.39 -17.60 -21.41
N GLU A 119 35.71 -17.62 -21.62
CA GLU A 119 36.37 -18.55 -22.54
C GLU A 119 35.56 -18.99 -23.77
N SER A 120 35.91 -18.49 -24.97
CA SER A 120 36.02 -19.27 -26.23
C SER A 120 36.12 -18.36 -27.46
N ALA A 121 37.35 -18.14 -27.95
CA ALA A 121 37.71 -17.95 -29.36
C ALA A 121 39.25 -17.85 -29.37
N GLN A 122 39.94 -18.96 -29.60
CA GLN A 122 40.57 -19.33 -30.88
C GLN A 122 41.66 -18.36 -31.33
#